data_AF-A0A1H3NYD8-F1
#
_entry.id   AF-A0A1H3NYD8-F1
#
_cell.length_a   1.000
_cell.length_b   1.000
_cell.length_c   1.000
_cell.angle_alpha   90.00
_cell.angle_beta   90.00
_cell.angle_gamma   90.00
#
_symmetry.space_group_name_H-M   'P 1'
#
loop_
_entity.id
_entity.type
_entity.pdbx_description
1 polymer ?
#
loop_
_entity_poly.entity_id
_entity_poly.type
_entity_poly.pdbx_seq_one_letter_code
_entity_poly.pdbx_strand_id
1 'polypeptide(L)'
;MNAWTRWRLALPLIGLSAISLTAALIGLVAWWDLSDVGERALSTAISLVLATSLAVSVSIGVRRTEDVPWLRIGAVAVGFLISCGLSAFL
;
A
#
# COMPACT_ATOMS: atom_id res chain seq x y z
N MET A 1 -24.42 3.92 0.01
CA MET A 1 -23.84 3.03 -1.03
C MET A 1 -24.15 1.56 -0.72
N ASN A 2 -24.51 0.76 -1.73
CA ASN A 2 -24.69 -0.69 -1.55
C ASN A 2 -23.32 -1.40 -1.39
N ALA A 3 -23.28 -2.56 -0.75
CA ALA A 3 -22.05 -3.29 -0.45
C ALA A 3 -21.23 -3.61 -1.72
N TRP A 4 -21.91 -3.96 -2.81
CA TRP A 4 -21.28 -4.26 -4.10
C TRP A 4 -20.50 -3.08 -4.69
N THR A 5 -21.05 -1.86 -4.62
CA THR A 5 -20.38 -0.66 -5.13
C THR A 5 -19.10 -0.35 -4.35
N ARG A 6 -19.07 -0.62 -3.04
CA ARG A 6 -17.86 -0.44 -2.21
C ARG A 6 -16.77 -1.42 -2.56
N TRP A 7 -17.12 -2.71 -2.73
CA TRP A 7 -16.16 -3.73 -3.13
C TRP A 7 -15.62 -3.51 -4.54
N ARG A 8 -16.46 -3.02 -5.46
CA ARG A 8 -16.02 -2.69 -6.83
C ARG A 8 -15.00 -1.55 -6.86
N LEU A 9 -15.06 -0.61 -5.92
CA LEU A 9 -14.05 0.44 -5.72
C LEU A 9 -12.82 -0.10 -4.97
N ALA A 10 -13.01 -0.93 -3.95
CA ALA A 10 -11.91 -1.43 -3.13
C ALA A 10 -11.01 -2.44 -3.88
N LEU A 11 -11.61 -3.33 -4.69
CA LEU A 11 -10.89 -4.39 -5.42
C LEU A 11 -9.68 -3.91 -6.24
N PRO A 12 -9.77 -2.88 -7.09
CA PRO A 12 -8.60 -2.41 -7.84
C PRO A 12 -7.52 -1.83 -6.92
N LEU A 13 -7.90 -1.10 -5.86
CA LEU A 13 -6.94 -0.55 -4.88
C LEU A 13 -6.26 -1.65 -4.07
N ILE A 14 -7.01 -2.69 -3.66
CA ILE A 14 -6.47 -3.86 -2.98
C ILE A 14 -5.50 -4.59 -3.91
N GLY A 15 -5.90 -4.86 -5.15
CA GLY A 15 -5.06 -5.55 -6.14
C GLY A 15 -3.74 -4.81 -6.38
N LEU A 16 -3.83 -3.50 -6.63
CA LEU A 16 -2.65 -2.66 -6.86
C LEU A 16 -1.74 -2.61 -5.62
N SER A 17 -2.29 -2.38 -4.44
CA SER A 17 -1.51 -2.36 -3.18
C SER A 17 -0.88 -3.71 -2.87
N ALA A 18 -1.59 -4.82 -3.14
CA ALA A 18 -1.10 -6.17 -2.88
C ALA A 18 0.04 -6.53 -3.83
N ILE A 19 -0.08 -6.22 -5.13
CA ILE A 19 0.98 -6.46 -6.11
C ILE A 19 2.23 -5.65 -5.74
N SER A 20 2.07 -4.36 -5.42
CA SER A 20 3.20 -3.50 -5.02
C SER A 20 3.86 -3.98 -3.73
N LEU A 21 3.07 -4.34 -2.71
CA LEU A 21 3.61 -4.88 -1.45
C LEU A 21 4.39 -6.18 -1.69
N THR A 22 3.84 -7.07 -2.53
CA THR A 22 4.49 -8.35 -2.84
C THR A 22 5.83 -8.12 -3.53
N ALA A 23 5.88 -7.21 -4.51
CA ALA A 23 7.12 -6.84 -5.19
C ALA A 23 8.15 -6.24 -4.22
N ALA A 24 7.72 -5.35 -3.32
CA ALA A 24 8.59 -4.76 -2.31
C ALA A 24 9.17 -5.79 -1.33
N LEU A 25 8.34 -6.74 -0.87
CA LEU A 25 8.78 -7.82 0.02
C LEU A 25 9.75 -8.79 -0.68
N ILE A 26 9.48 -9.14 -1.94
CA ILE A 26 10.40 -9.97 -2.73
C ILE A 26 11.75 -9.26 -2.88
N GLY A 27 11.75 -7.97 -3.23
CA GLY A 27 12.99 -7.18 -3.32
C GLY A 27 13.72 -7.12 -1.99
N LEU A 28 13.00 -6.85 -0.90
CA LEU A 28 13.56 -6.78 0.44
C LEU A 28 14.27 -8.08 0.84
N VAL A 29 13.63 -9.23 0.59
CA VAL A 29 14.17 -10.54 0.95
C VAL A 29 15.30 -10.95 0.02
N ALA A 30 15.14 -10.76 -1.29
CA ALA A 30 16.12 -11.19 -2.29
C ALA A 30 17.46 -10.46 -2.16
N TRP A 31 17.43 -9.18 -1.78
CA TRP A 31 18.62 -8.33 -1.71
C TRP A 31 19.07 -8.02 -0.29
N TRP A 32 18.43 -8.61 0.73
CA TRP A 32 18.68 -8.29 2.14
C TRP A 32 20.16 -8.32 2.50
N ASP A 33 20.87 -9.40 2.18
CA ASP A 33 22.27 -9.58 2.55
C ASP A 33 23.23 -8.68 1.78
N LEU A 34 22.84 -8.20 0.60
CA LEU A 34 23.66 -7.31 -0.24
C LEU A 34 23.45 -5.83 0.08
N SER A 35 22.30 -5.46 0.66
CA SER A 35 21.94 -4.08 0.95
C SER A 35 22.60 -3.55 2.22
N ASP A 36 23.01 -2.29 2.19
CA ASP A 36 23.51 -1.55 3.35
C ASP A 36 22.40 -1.23 4.37
N VAL A 37 22.78 -0.85 5.59
CA VAL A 37 21.82 -0.58 6.69
C VAL A 37 20.77 0.47 6.30
N GLY A 38 21.17 1.50 5.54
CA GLY A 38 20.25 2.55 5.04
C GLY A 38 19.23 2.01 4.05
N GLU A 39 19.65 1.19 3.09
CA GLU A 39 18.76 0.59 2.08
C GLU A 39 17.78 -0.40 2.71
N ARG A 40 18.24 -1.19 3.69
CA ARG A 40 17.36 -2.09 4.47
C ARG A 40 16.30 -1.30 5.23
N ALA A 41 16.68 -0.18 5.86
CA ALA A 41 15.74 0.69 6.56
C ALA A 41 14.71 1.33 5.61
N LEU A 42 15.14 1.79 4.44
CA LEU A 42 14.22 2.35 3.42
C LEU A 42 13.27 1.28 2.85
N SER A 43 13.80 0.11 2.51
CA SER A 43 13.00 -0.98 1.92
C SER A 43 11.98 -1.55 2.92
N THR A 44 12.34 -1.63 4.21
CA THR A 44 11.39 -1.99 5.28
C THR A 44 10.33 -0.91 5.49
N ALA A 45 10.70 0.37 5.45
CA ALA A 45 9.75 1.49 5.55
C ALA A 45 8.74 1.48 4.39
N ILE A 46 9.22 1.30 3.14
CA ILE A 46 8.36 1.18 1.95
C ILE A 46 7.37 0.02 2.11
N SER A 47 7.85 -1.13 2.60
CA SER A 47 7.01 -2.31 2.83
C SER A 47 5.92 -2.05 3.87
N LEU A 48 6.22 -1.34 4.96
CA LEU A 48 5.24 -0.96 5.97
C LEU A 48 4.18 0.00 5.41
N VAL A 49 4.59 1.01 4.63
CA VAL A 49 3.67 1.96 4.00
C VAL A 49 2.74 1.24 3.02
N LEU A 50 3.25 0.30 2.22
CA LEU A 50 2.42 -0.49 1.31
C LEU A 50 1.47 -1.44 2.06
N ALA A 51 1.91 -2.03 3.18
CA ALA A 51 1.05 -2.87 4.02
C ALA A 51 -0.10 -2.07 4.65
N THR A 52 0.17 -0.86 5.15
CA THR A 52 -0.89 0.03 5.65
C THR A 52 -1.84 0.46 4.54
N SER A 53 -1.33 0.72 3.33
CA SER A 53 -2.14 1.07 2.16
C SER A 53 -3.09 -0.07 1.75
N LEU A 54 -2.61 -1.31 1.81
CA LEU A 54 -3.43 -2.50 1.60
C LEU A 54 -4.52 -2.63 2.68
N ALA A 55 -4.17 -2.46 3.96
CA ALA A 55 -5.13 -2.52 5.06
C ALA A 55 -6.22 -1.44 4.95
N VAL A 56 -5.85 -0.21 4.58
CA VAL A 56 -6.80 0.88 4.32
C VAL A 56 -7.70 0.54 3.13
N SER A 57 -7.15 -0.03 2.06
CA SER A 57 -7.93 -0.47 0.89
C SER A 57 -8.96 -1.55 1.25
N VAL A 58 -8.57 -2.56 2.05
CA VAL A 58 -9.49 -3.59 2.56
C VAL A 58 -10.57 -2.98 3.46
N SER A 59 -10.21 -1.98 4.28
CA SER A 59 -11.17 -1.31 5.16
C SER A 59 -12.33 -0.68 4.39
N ILE A 60 -12.12 -0.22 3.15
CA ILE A 60 -13.15 0.36 2.28
C ILE A 60 -14.24 -0.66 1.93
N GLY A 61 -13.85 -1.92 1.67
CA GLY A 61 -14.79 -3.01 1.40
C GLY A 61 -15.53 -3.48 2.65
N VAL A 62 -14.84 -3.54 3.79
CA VAL A 62 -15.38 -4.09 5.04
C VAL A 62 -16.27 -3.11 5.80
N ARG A 63 -15.85 -1.85 5.98
CA ARG A 63 -16.61 -0.88 6.78
C ARG A 63 -17.68 -0.16 5.95
N ARG A 64 -18.88 -0.08 6.53
CA ARG A 64 -19.98 0.71 5.97
C ARG A 64 -19.67 2.20 6.14
N THR A 65 -19.32 2.89 5.05
CA THR A 65 -19.26 4.37 5.02
C THR A 65 -20.55 4.95 4.46
N GLU A 66 -21.14 5.92 5.15
CA GLU A 66 -22.31 6.67 4.68
C GLU A 66 -21.97 7.48 3.41
N ASP A 67 -20.76 8.06 3.36
CA ASP A 67 -20.22 8.79 2.22
C ASP A 67 -19.21 8.01 1.37
N VAL A 68 -18.90 8.57 0.20
CA VAL A 68 -17.84 8.10 -0.70
C VAL A 68 -16.51 8.11 0.07
N PRO A 69 -15.74 7.00 0.09
CA PRO A 69 -14.56 6.84 0.95
C PRO A 69 -13.33 7.60 0.45
N TRP A 70 -13.50 8.86 0.03
CA TRP A 70 -12.46 9.74 -0.52
C TRP A 70 -11.25 9.85 0.40
N LEU A 71 -11.47 9.97 1.71
CA LEU A 71 -10.37 10.07 2.67
C LEU A 71 -9.47 8.83 2.68
N ARG A 72 -10.05 7.64 2.50
CA ARG A 72 -9.31 6.37 2.50
C ARG A 72 -8.59 6.15 1.18
N ILE A 73 -9.23 6.48 0.07
CA ILE A 73 -8.60 6.45 -1.26
C ILE A 73 -7.42 7.43 -1.30
N GLY A 74 -7.61 8.64 -0.77
CA GLY A 74 -6.55 9.64 -0.62
C GLY A 74 -5.39 9.14 0.24
N ALA A 75 -5.67 8.48 1.36
CA ALA A 75 -4.63 7.90 2.21
C ALA A 75 -3.80 6.83 1.47
N VAL A 76 -4.43 5.99 0.65
CA VAL A 76 -3.72 5.00 -0.19
C VAL A 76 -2.85 5.70 -1.23
N ALA A 77 -3.37 6.75 -1.89
CA ALA A 77 -2.61 7.53 -2.86
C ALA A 77 -1.38 8.20 -2.22
N VAL A 78 -1.54 8.80 -1.04
CA VAL A 78 -0.44 9.40 -0.28
C VAL A 78 0.58 8.33 0.12
N GLY A 79 0.14 7.16 0.57
CA GLY A 79 1.02 6.02 0.86
C GLY A 79 1.87 5.64 -0.34
N PHE A 80 1.26 5.56 -1.53
CA PHE A 80 1.99 5.31 -2.78
C PHE A 80 3.01 6.40 -3.12
N LEU A 81 2.65 7.68 -2.96
CA LEU A 81 3.58 8.79 -3.20
C LEU A 81 4.77 8.76 -2.23
N ILE A 82 4.53 8.44 -0.95
CA ILE A 82 5.60 8.26 0.04
C ILE A 82 6.51 7.10 -0.37
N SER A 83 5.96 5.96 -0.76
CA SER A 83 6.75 4.82 -1.22
C SER A 83 7.58 5.15 -2.47
N CYS A 84 7.02 5.87 -3.45
CA CYS A 84 7.77 6.36 -4.61
C CYS A 84 8.88 7.35 -4.20
N GLY A 85 8.60 8.28 -3.30
CA GLY A 85 9.58 9.24 -2.80
C GLY A 85 10.74 8.55 -2.07
N LEU A 86 10.43 7.60 -1.18
CA LEU A 86 11.44 6.81 -0.47
C LEU A 86 12.29 5.98 -1.43
N SER A 87 11.67 5.43 -2.48
CA SER A 87 12.39 4.66 -3.49
C SER A 87 13.36 5.51 -4.32
N ALA A 88 13.23 6.84 -4.36
CA ALA A 88 14.22 7.71 -5.03
C ALA A 88 15.52 7.87 -4.23
N PHE A 89 15.54 7.38 -2.98
CA PHE A 89 16.72 7.39 -2.09
C PHE A 89 17.35 6.00 -1.91
N LEU A 90 16.79 4.97 -2.57
CA LEU A 90 17.42 3.65 -2.77
C LEU A 90 18.29 3.70 -4.03
#